data_AF-A0A9Q6Z351-F1
#
_entry.id   AF-A0A9Q6Z351-F1
#
_cell.length_a   1.000
_cell.length_b   1.000
_cell.length_c   1.000
_cell.angle_alpha   90.00
_cell.angle_beta   90.00
_cell.angle_gamma   90.00
#
_symmetry.space_group_name_H-M   'P 1'
#
loop_
_entity.id
_entity.type
_entity.pdbx_description
1 polymer ?
#
loop_
_entity_poly.entity_id
_entity_poly.type
_entity_poly.pdbx_seq_one_letter_code
_entity_poly.pdbx_strand_id
1 'polypeptide(L)'
;MRIGDVLNLDQHAIINVPLDPRPQPPANPVESQIYYNTTEKAVKYWEGTKWVKLGTLDKVENTDGGINVAQADGVATINLNLDNAGIEIGGGVVRLKDLGVTTAKLANSAVTTVKITDKNVTFAKINDIPTMTVIGRAATGTGVSSAIPIINANDLSGANGTSLVTSGAVKAYVDASIAGLGKLIGGYDAATNTNFPGGANTKKADFWYVTVAGSIQGVPFQVGDVIVANKDNPSNTNANDYIFLQTNADQATTTILGMVMLATNAEVQAGNNNNKAITPAGLSARTATETRTGIARISTTAEALAGEDNTTMMTPEKVKAVVDASANKGYVVVFGDTTNNKFTIEHGLNTEDLIADFFEMPAKIKYLVDYQIISNTQILVSFGRPPGLNKVKVVIIPKG
;
A
#
# COMPACT_ATOMS: atom_id res chain seq x y z
N MET A 1 124.58 4.55 -43.04
CA MET A 1 124.69 3.19 -42.49
C MET A 1 123.29 2.58 -42.51
N ARG A 2 123.04 1.54 -43.33
CA ARG A 2 121.77 0.79 -43.27
C ARG A 2 121.89 -0.17 -42.09
N ILE A 3 121.16 0.11 -41.00
CA ILE A 3 121.26 -0.63 -39.72
C ILE A 3 120.23 -1.77 -39.65
N GLY A 4 119.36 -1.90 -40.64
CA GLY A 4 118.14 -2.73 -40.60
C GLY A 4 118.34 -4.23 -40.32
N ASP A 5 119.41 -4.84 -40.83
CA ASP A 5 119.52 -6.31 -40.81
C ASP A 5 120.27 -6.87 -39.57
N VAL A 6 120.81 -6.00 -38.70
CA VAL A 6 121.72 -6.42 -37.60
C VAL A 6 121.25 -5.96 -36.21
N LEU A 7 120.21 -5.14 -36.14
CA LEU A 7 119.75 -4.56 -34.89
C LEU A 7 118.57 -5.35 -34.32
N ASN A 8 118.86 -6.22 -33.35
CA ASN A 8 117.85 -6.90 -32.55
C ASN A 8 117.49 -6.06 -31.32
N LEU A 9 116.34 -5.38 -31.37
CA LEU A 9 115.83 -4.54 -30.28
C LEU A 9 115.15 -5.32 -29.15
N ASP A 10 114.97 -6.63 -29.28
CA ASP A 10 114.43 -7.47 -28.20
C ASP A 10 115.50 -7.79 -27.14
N GLN A 11 116.79 -7.64 -27.48
CA GLN A 11 117.92 -7.93 -26.60
C GLN A 11 118.87 -6.74 -26.38
N HIS A 12 118.79 -5.71 -27.22
CA HIS A 12 119.66 -4.53 -27.15
C HIS A 12 118.83 -3.25 -27.23
N ALA A 13 119.23 -2.21 -26.50
CA ALA A 13 118.56 -0.91 -26.54
C ALA A 13 119.38 0.09 -27.38
N ILE A 14 118.68 0.92 -28.16
CA ILE A 14 119.26 2.17 -28.66
C ILE A 14 119.17 3.21 -27.54
N ILE A 15 120.31 3.76 -27.12
CA ILE A 15 120.40 4.70 -25.99
C ILE A 15 121.01 6.01 -26.48
N ASN A 16 120.46 7.15 -26.03
CA ASN A 16 120.95 8.50 -26.28
C ASN A 16 121.13 8.88 -27.75
N VAL A 17 120.28 8.38 -28.64
CA VAL A 17 120.30 8.82 -30.04
C VAL A 17 119.60 10.17 -30.17
N PRO A 18 120.30 11.23 -30.62
CA PRO A 18 119.66 12.49 -30.93
C PRO A 18 118.76 12.34 -32.17
N LEU A 19 117.51 12.78 -32.06
CA LEU A 19 116.59 12.90 -33.19
C LEU A 19 116.79 14.22 -33.93
N ASP A 20 116.55 14.24 -35.25
CA ASP A 20 116.68 15.42 -36.10
C ASP A 20 115.69 16.53 -35.67
N PRO A 21 116.16 17.68 -35.13
CA PRO A 21 115.29 18.72 -34.61
C PRO A 21 114.92 19.74 -35.70
N ARG A 22 113.63 19.87 -36.05
CA ARG A 22 113.16 20.82 -37.08
C ARG A 22 111.83 21.49 -36.74
N PRO A 23 111.60 22.76 -37.10
CA PRO A 23 110.33 23.44 -36.87
C PRO A 23 109.23 23.06 -37.89
N GLN A 24 109.62 22.50 -39.04
CA GLN A 24 108.73 22.07 -40.13
C GLN A 24 109.08 20.65 -40.56
N PRO A 25 108.13 19.88 -41.11
CA PRO A 25 108.38 18.52 -41.57
C PRO A 25 109.44 18.47 -42.70
N PRO A 26 110.28 17.42 -42.76
CA PRO A 26 111.10 17.12 -43.92
C PRO A 26 110.29 17.13 -45.23
N ALA A 27 110.77 17.85 -46.25
CA ALA A 27 110.04 18.08 -47.50
C ALA A 27 109.91 16.84 -48.40
N ASN A 28 110.83 15.87 -48.26
CA ASN A 28 110.81 14.59 -48.97
C ASN A 28 110.91 13.46 -47.95
N PRO A 29 109.83 13.17 -47.22
CA PRO A 29 109.86 12.18 -46.16
C PRO A 29 110.01 10.77 -46.74
N VAL A 30 110.73 9.91 -46.03
CA VAL A 30 110.78 8.46 -46.31
C VAL A 30 109.93 7.71 -45.30
N GLU A 31 109.36 6.57 -45.69
CA GLU A 31 108.53 5.74 -44.81
C GLU A 31 109.27 5.40 -43.50
N SER A 32 108.56 5.49 -42.37
CA SER A 32 109.09 5.28 -41.02
C SER A 32 110.18 6.28 -40.58
N GLN A 33 110.38 7.38 -41.30
CA GLN A 33 111.28 8.44 -40.85
C GLN A 33 110.74 9.05 -39.56
N ILE A 34 111.63 9.28 -38.58
CA ILE A 34 111.31 9.93 -37.31
C ILE A 34 112.10 11.23 -37.20
N TYR A 35 111.45 12.30 -36.75
CA TYR A 35 112.13 13.56 -36.41
C TYR A 35 111.49 14.18 -35.16
N TYR A 36 112.20 15.11 -34.54
CA TYR A 36 111.66 15.92 -33.46
C TYR A 36 111.18 17.26 -34.01
N ASN A 37 109.86 17.50 -33.98
CA ASN A 37 109.30 18.79 -34.35
C ASN A 37 109.57 19.80 -33.22
N THR A 38 110.38 20.81 -33.47
CA THR A 38 110.78 21.81 -32.46
C THR A 38 109.69 22.84 -32.18
N THR A 39 108.72 23.04 -33.07
CA THR A 39 107.58 23.94 -32.87
C THR A 39 106.50 23.26 -32.02
N GLU A 40 106.12 22.03 -32.37
CA GLU A 40 105.14 21.24 -31.61
C GLU A 40 105.75 20.53 -30.39
N LYS A 41 107.09 20.53 -30.28
CA LYS A 41 107.88 19.85 -29.25
C LYS A 41 107.53 18.36 -29.12
N ALA A 42 107.40 17.69 -30.26
CA ALA A 42 106.95 16.30 -30.30
C ALA A 42 107.76 15.49 -31.31
N VAL A 43 107.97 14.22 -30.97
CA VAL A 43 108.48 13.24 -31.94
C VAL A 43 107.37 12.98 -32.96
N LYS A 44 107.72 12.97 -34.24
CA LYS A 44 106.81 12.72 -35.34
C LYS A 44 107.41 11.60 -36.18
N TYR A 45 106.58 10.67 -36.63
CA TYR A 45 106.96 9.65 -37.59
C TYR A 45 106.16 9.79 -38.87
N TRP A 46 106.76 9.46 -40.01
CA TRP A 46 106.09 9.44 -41.30
C TRP A 46 105.49 8.06 -41.57
N GLU A 47 104.17 8.00 -41.72
CA GLU A 47 103.45 6.73 -41.98
C GLU A 47 103.34 6.39 -43.48
N GLY A 48 104.05 7.11 -44.35
CA GLY A 48 104.01 6.94 -45.81
C GLY A 48 103.24 8.03 -46.55
N THR A 49 102.26 8.67 -45.89
CA THR A 49 101.41 9.73 -46.51
C THR A 49 101.31 11.03 -45.72
N LYS A 50 101.49 11.01 -44.40
CA LYS A 50 101.49 12.19 -43.53
C LYS A 50 102.40 12.00 -42.31
N TRP A 51 102.75 13.11 -41.67
CA TRP A 51 103.48 13.10 -40.41
C TRP A 51 102.52 12.90 -39.24
N VAL A 52 102.71 11.83 -38.49
CA VAL A 52 101.92 11.48 -37.31
C VAL A 52 102.76 11.74 -36.06
N LYS A 53 102.15 12.34 -35.03
CA LYS A 53 102.82 12.57 -33.75
C LYS A 53 103.00 11.23 -33.05
N LEU A 54 104.23 10.90 -32.68
CA LEU A 54 104.55 9.76 -31.85
C LEU A 54 104.34 10.17 -30.39
N GLY A 55 103.27 9.65 -29.78
CA GLY A 55 102.79 10.06 -28.47
C GLY A 55 101.33 9.66 -28.27
N THR A 56 100.73 10.08 -27.16
CA THR A 56 99.35 9.72 -26.81
C THR A 56 98.34 10.68 -27.44
N LEU A 57 97.05 10.31 -27.38
CA LEU A 57 95.91 10.93 -28.08
C LEU A 57 96.00 12.46 -28.24
N ASP A 58 95.99 12.95 -29.49
CA ASP A 58 96.33 14.33 -29.84
C ASP A 58 95.22 15.36 -29.57
N LYS A 59 93.92 14.98 -29.66
CA LYS A 59 92.79 15.83 -29.27
C LYS A 59 91.52 15.02 -29.00
N VAL A 60 90.78 15.38 -27.95
CA VAL A 60 89.35 15.05 -27.83
C VAL A 60 88.59 16.37 -27.79
N GLU A 61 87.71 16.57 -28.76
CA GLU A 61 86.80 17.72 -28.79
C GLU A 61 85.50 17.33 -28.10
N ASN A 62 85.19 17.99 -26.98
CA ASN A 62 83.83 18.04 -26.47
C ASN A 62 83.47 19.50 -26.19
N THR A 63 82.68 20.09 -27.08
CA THR A 63 82.20 21.47 -26.94
C THR A 63 80.99 21.59 -26.02
N ASP A 64 80.29 20.49 -25.75
CA ASP A 64 78.93 20.52 -25.18
C ASP A 64 78.85 19.83 -23.81
N GLY A 65 80.00 19.40 -23.27
CA GLY A 65 80.16 19.01 -21.87
C GLY A 65 79.50 17.71 -21.44
N GLY A 66 79.01 16.85 -22.36
CA GLY A 66 78.36 15.56 -22.00
C GLY A 66 79.32 14.38 -21.77
N ILE A 67 80.57 14.48 -22.24
CA ILE A 67 81.63 13.45 -22.11
C ILE A 67 82.92 14.13 -21.70
N ASN A 68 83.44 13.77 -20.53
CA ASN A 68 84.74 14.21 -20.04
C ASN A 68 85.79 13.17 -20.41
N VAL A 69 86.86 13.58 -21.09
CA VAL A 69 88.02 12.72 -21.32
C VAL A 69 89.20 13.23 -20.52
N ALA A 70 89.71 12.38 -19.61
CA ALA A 70 90.91 12.65 -18.82
C ALA A 70 92.08 11.81 -19.36
N GLN A 71 93.27 12.41 -19.44
CA GLN A 71 94.49 11.73 -19.90
C GLN A 71 95.52 11.70 -18.77
N ALA A 72 96.08 10.52 -18.49
CA ALA A 72 97.25 10.32 -17.62
C ALA A 72 98.06 9.12 -18.13
N ASP A 73 99.39 9.24 -18.15
CA ASP A 73 100.35 8.18 -18.53
C ASP A 73 100.01 7.43 -19.83
N GLY A 74 99.44 8.15 -20.79
CA GLY A 74 99.09 7.63 -22.11
C GLY A 74 97.84 6.78 -22.23
N VAL A 75 97.03 6.73 -21.17
CA VAL A 75 95.68 6.17 -21.19
C VAL A 75 94.66 7.31 -21.23
N ALA A 76 93.69 7.20 -22.12
CA ALA A 76 92.53 8.09 -22.16
C ALA A 76 91.35 7.43 -21.42
N THR A 77 90.88 8.07 -20.35
CA THR A 77 89.68 7.65 -19.62
C THR A 77 88.49 8.47 -20.08
N ILE A 78 87.43 7.81 -20.53
CA ILE A 78 86.18 8.44 -21.01
C ILE A 78 85.12 8.32 -19.92
N ASN A 79 84.60 9.46 -19.46
CA ASN A 79 83.51 9.54 -18.48
C ASN A 79 82.33 10.32 -19.08
N LEU A 80 81.09 9.95 -18.74
CA LEU A 80 79.92 10.76 -19.08
C LEU A 80 79.66 11.78 -17.98
N ASN A 81 79.47 13.04 -18.37
CA ASN A 81 79.16 14.14 -17.45
C ASN A 81 77.63 14.32 -17.41
N LEU A 82 76.98 13.43 -16.68
CA LEU A 82 75.53 13.44 -16.52
C LEU A 82 75.11 14.47 -15.47
N ASP A 83 73.87 14.96 -15.56
CA ASP A 83 73.31 15.95 -14.64
C ASP A 83 73.17 15.45 -13.20
N ASN A 84 73.29 14.13 -12.98
CA ASN A 84 73.08 13.45 -11.71
C ASN A 84 71.72 13.80 -11.07
N ALA A 85 70.76 14.20 -11.90
CA ALA A 85 69.42 14.63 -11.49
C ALA A 85 68.35 13.84 -12.23
N GLY A 86 68.47 13.69 -13.56
CA GLY A 86 67.69 12.74 -14.34
C GLY A 86 68.40 11.39 -14.48
N ILE A 87 69.66 11.42 -14.88
CA ILE A 87 70.45 10.22 -15.22
C ILE A 87 71.75 10.25 -14.42
N GLU A 88 72.18 9.10 -13.91
CA GLU A 88 73.43 8.93 -13.17
C GLU A 88 74.26 7.75 -13.70
N ILE A 89 75.54 7.72 -13.34
CA ILE A 89 76.36 6.51 -13.43
C ILE A 89 76.35 5.84 -12.05
N GLY A 90 75.69 4.69 -11.93
CA GLY A 90 75.61 3.92 -10.69
C GLY A 90 75.99 2.47 -10.94
N GLY A 91 76.98 1.96 -10.20
CA GLY A 91 77.49 0.59 -10.41
C GLY A 91 78.15 0.37 -11.77
N GLY A 92 78.71 1.42 -12.38
CA GLY A 92 79.39 1.34 -13.69
C GLY A 92 78.46 1.37 -14.91
N VAL A 93 77.15 1.53 -14.74
CA VAL A 93 76.18 1.67 -15.84
C VAL A 93 75.47 3.02 -15.81
N VAL A 94 75.04 3.49 -16.98
CA VAL A 94 74.16 4.65 -17.13
C VAL A 94 72.73 4.23 -16.80
N ARG A 95 72.09 4.89 -15.85
CA ARG A 95 70.72 4.58 -15.43
C ARG A 95 69.92 5.83 -15.08
N LEU A 96 68.60 5.71 -15.06
CA LEU A 96 67.74 6.71 -14.45
C LEU A 96 68.04 6.77 -12.95
N LYS A 97 68.17 7.98 -12.43
CA LYS A 97 68.30 8.20 -10.99
C LYS A 97 66.95 8.04 -10.29
N ASP A 98 66.97 7.67 -9.01
CA ASP A 98 65.78 7.74 -8.16
C ASP A 98 65.16 9.14 -8.22
N LEU A 99 63.84 9.20 -8.43
CA LEU A 99 63.07 10.44 -8.66
C LEU A 99 63.48 11.23 -9.92
N GLY A 100 64.28 10.64 -10.82
CA GLY A 100 64.76 11.29 -12.03
C GLY A 100 63.67 11.61 -13.06
N VAL A 101 62.49 11.02 -12.92
CA VAL A 101 61.28 11.33 -13.71
C VAL A 101 60.39 12.29 -12.93
N THR A 102 60.37 13.55 -13.35
CA THR A 102 59.47 14.58 -12.83
C THR A 102 58.15 14.60 -13.60
N THR A 103 57.14 15.30 -13.08
CA THR A 103 55.84 15.46 -13.75
C THR A 103 55.98 16.02 -15.17
N ALA A 104 56.85 17.00 -15.37
CA ALA A 104 57.12 17.60 -16.69
C ALA A 104 57.79 16.64 -17.69
N LYS A 105 58.46 15.57 -17.21
CA LYS A 105 59.11 14.56 -18.05
C LYS A 105 58.14 13.49 -18.54
N LEU A 106 56.92 13.43 -18.01
CA LEU A 106 55.84 12.58 -18.51
C LEU A 106 54.83 13.42 -19.27
N ALA A 107 54.79 13.28 -20.59
CA ALA A 107 53.79 13.96 -21.42
C ALA A 107 52.36 13.49 -21.07
N ASN A 108 51.36 14.31 -21.39
CA ASN A 108 49.96 13.92 -21.25
C ASN A 108 49.68 12.61 -22.01
N SER A 109 48.99 11.68 -21.36
CA SER A 109 48.68 10.34 -21.92
C SER A 109 49.92 9.48 -22.21
N ALA A 110 51.11 9.84 -21.73
CA ALA A 110 52.32 9.05 -21.93
C ALA A 110 52.23 7.68 -21.24
N VAL A 111 51.48 7.57 -20.13
CA VAL A 111 51.20 6.30 -19.45
C VAL A 111 49.89 5.74 -19.99
N THR A 112 49.99 4.73 -20.85
CA THR A 112 48.84 4.01 -21.39
C THR A 112 48.54 2.76 -20.56
N THR A 113 47.37 2.16 -20.77
CA THR A 113 47.01 0.90 -20.12
C THR A 113 48.05 -0.20 -20.34
N VAL A 114 48.62 -0.31 -21.55
CA VAL A 114 49.68 -1.29 -21.87
C VAL A 114 50.95 -1.10 -21.01
N LYS A 115 51.24 0.14 -20.57
CA LYS A 115 52.39 0.45 -19.71
C LYS A 115 52.12 0.12 -18.23
N ILE A 116 50.86 -0.12 -17.87
CA ILE A 116 50.45 -0.52 -16.52
C ILE A 116 49.98 -1.97 -16.58
N THR A 117 50.85 -2.90 -16.21
CA THR A 117 50.46 -4.31 -16.06
C THR A 117 49.35 -4.46 -15.00
N ASP A 118 48.48 -5.45 -15.18
CA ASP A 118 47.38 -5.75 -14.26
C ASP A 118 47.88 -5.88 -12.81
N LYS A 119 47.09 -5.37 -11.87
CA LYS A 119 47.37 -5.36 -10.42
C LYS A 119 48.58 -4.50 -9.98
N ASN A 120 49.30 -3.82 -10.90
CA ASN A 120 50.41 -2.95 -10.51
C ASN A 120 49.94 -1.67 -9.81
N VAL A 121 48.70 -1.22 -10.03
CA VAL A 121 48.04 -0.16 -9.25
C VAL A 121 47.16 -0.81 -8.18
N THR A 122 47.62 -0.80 -6.93
CA THR A 122 46.93 -1.38 -5.78
C THR A 122 46.18 -0.32 -4.98
N PHE A 123 45.32 -0.73 -4.05
CA PHE A 123 44.57 0.21 -3.19
C PHE A 123 45.48 1.24 -2.48
N ALA A 124 46.63 0.81 -1.96
CA ALA A 124 47.59 1.71 -1.31
C ALA A 124 48.17 2.79 -2.23
N LYS A 125 48.09 2.61 -3.56
CA LYS A 125 48.51 3.61 -4.57
C LYS A 125 47.39 4.59 -4.94
N ILE A 126 46.16 4.36 -4.45
CA ILE A 126 44.96 5.18 -4.72
C ILE A 126 44.14 5.46 -3.44
N ASN A 127 44.76 5.38 -2.26
CA ASN A 127 44.07 5.44 -0.96
C ASN A 127 43.76 6.86 -0.46
N ASP A 128 44.30 7.89 -1.11
CA ASP A 128 44.02 9.29 -0.78
C ASP A 128 42.70 9.74 -1.42
N ILE A 129 41.59 9.39 -0.77
CA ILE A 129 40.22 9.70 -1.20
C ILE A 129 39.51 10.39 -0.02
N PRO A 130 38.79 11.50 -0.24
CA PRO A 130 38.05 12.15 0.83
C PRO A 130 37.07 11.21 1.54
N THR A 131 36.92 11.39 2.85
CA THR A 131 35.97 10.64 3.68
C THR A 131 34.57 10.65 3.05
N MET A 132 33.87 9.51 3.08
CA MET A 132 32.53 9.34 2.49
C MET A 132 32.46 9.69 1.00
N THR A 133 33.54 9.44 0.26
CA THR A 133 33.50 9.50 -1.20
C THR A 133 34.14 8.26 -1.81
N VAL A 134 33.76 7.95 -3.05
CA VAL A 134 34.46 6.97 -3.89
C VAL A 134 34.88 7.62 -5.20
N ILE A 135 35.91 7.08 -5.85
CA ILE A 135 36.25 7.46 -7.22
C ILE A 135 35.28 6.75 -8.16
N GLY A 136 34.50 7.50 -8.93
CA GLY A 136 33.50 6.95 -9.82
C GLY A 136 33.04 7.94 -10.87
N ARG A 137 31.93 7.64 -11.54
CA ARG A 137 31.27 8.55 -12.49
C ARG A 137 29.79 8.21 -12.53
N ALA A 138 28.96 9.19 -12.21
CA ALA A 138 27.51 9.08 -12.23
C ALA A 138 26.86 9.83 -13.43
N ALA A 139 27.68 10.24 -14.41
CA ALA A 139 27.22 10.87 -15.63
C ALA A 139 26.93 9.83 -16.73
N THR A 140 26.03 10.17 -17.65
CA THR A 140 25.79 9.37 -18.86
C THR A 140 26.93 9.60 -19.87
N GLY A 141 27.44 8.53 -20.48
CA GLY A 141 28.49 8.59 -21.50
C GLY A 141 29.93 8.42 -21.00
N THR A 142 30.89 8.70 -21.88
CA THR A 142 32.33 8.56 -21.62
C THR A 142 32.91 9.83 -20.99
N GLY A 143 33.80 9.69 -20.01
CA GLY A 143 34.44 10.85 -19.37
C GLY A 143 35.45 10.46 -18.29
N VAL A 144 35.95 11.47 -17.59
CA VAL A 144 36.90 11.32 -16.46
C VAL A 144 36.14 10.91 -15.20
N SER A 145 36.81 10.20 -14.28
CA SER A 145 36.22 9.88 -12.98
C SER A 145 36.27 11.08 -12.04
N SER A 146 35.32 11.18 -11.12
CA SER A 146 35.19 12.23 -10.11
C SER A 146 34.94 11.62 -8.73
N ALA A 147 34.94 12.45 -7.69
CA ALA A 147 34.45 12.06 -6.38
C ALA A 147 32.92 11.89 -6.43
N ILE A 148 32.44 10.72 -6.01
CA ILE A 148 31.02 10.41 -5.84
C ILE A 148 30.74 10.39 -4.33
N PRO A 149 29.82 11.23 -3.83
CA PRO A 149 29.49 11.27 -2.41
C PRO A 149 28.74 10.01 -1.96
N ILE A 150 29.03 9.55 -0.76
CA ILE A 150 28.32 8.50 -0.04
C ILE A 150 27.42 9.15 1.02
N ILE A 151 26.12 8.93 0.92
CA ILE A 151 25.14 9.39 1.88
C ILE A 151 24.97 8.34 2.97
N ASN A 152 25.24 8.74 4.22
CA ASN A 152 25.07 7.91 5.42
C ASN A 152 23.95 8.45 6.34
N ALA A 153 22.96 9.12 5.76
CA ALA A 153 21.81 9.65 6.48
C ALA A 153 20.68 8.62 6.54
N ASN A 154 20.17 8.33 7.74
CA ASN A 154 19.15 7.30 7.98
C ASN A 154 17.80 7.56 7.29
N ASP A 155 17.54 8.80 6.90
CA ASP A 155 16.34 9.24 6.19
C ASP A 155 16.58 9.37 4.67
N LEU A 156 17.76 8.99 4.19
CA LEU A 156 18.24 9.23 2.82
C LEU A 156 18.17 10.71 2.40
N SER A 157 18.21 11.64 3.34
CA SER A 157 18.26 13.07 3.04
C SER A 157 19.49 13.41 2.19
N GLY A 158 19.30 14.22 1.16
CA GLY A 158 20.35 14.60 0.21
C GLY A 158 20.74 13.53 -0.81
N ALA A 159 20.14 12.33 -0.76
CA ALA A 159 20.27 11.37 -1.85
C ALA A 159 19.71 11.95 -3.16
N ASN A 160 20.44 11.75 -4.25
CA ASN A 160 20.09 12.21 -5.58
C ASN A 160 20.59 11.19 -6.62
N GLY A 161 20.32 11.42 -7.91
CA GLY A 161 20.68 10.50 -8.99
C GLY A 161 22.18 10.30 -9.22
N THR A 162 23.05 11.05 -8.54
CA THR A 162 24.51 10.97 -8.66
C THR A 162 25.22 10.59 -7.36
N SER A 163 24.48 10.29 -6.29
CA SER A 163 25.04 9.86 -5.00
C SER A 163 24.94 8.35 -4.80
N LEU A 164 25.87 7.78 -4.02
CA LEU A 164 25.72 6.45 -3.44
C LEU A 164 25.16 6.54 -2.02
N VAL A 165 24.57 5.46 -1.52
CA VAL A 165 24.01 5.38 -0.15
C VAL A 165 24.63 4.21 0.60
N THR A 166 24.82 4.35 1.91
CA THR A 166 25.27 3.22 2.74
C THR A 166 24.13 2.21 2.93
N SER A 167 24.47 0.93 3.08
CA SER A 167 23.48 -0.11 3.43
C SER A 167 22.80 0.17 4.78
N GLY A 168 23.52 0.80 5.72
CA GLY A 168 22.96 1.25 7.00
C GLY A 168 21.88 2.33 6.84
N ALA A 169 22.12 3.33 5.98
CA ALA A 169 21.15 4.38 5.66
C ALA A 169 19.88 3.80 4.99
N VAL A 170 20.06 2.90 4.02
CA VAL A 170 18.93 2.22 3.37
C VAL A 170 18.14 1.38 4.37
N LYS A 171 18.81 0.61 5.22
CA LYS A 171 18.14 -0.19 6.25
C LYS A 171 17.33 0.71 7.20
N ALA A 172 17.91 1.80 7.68
CA ALA A 172 17.22 2.71 8.59
C ALA A 172 16.01 3.37 7.94
N TYR A 173 16.11 3.80 6.67
CA TYR A 173 15.00 4.39 5.93
C TYR A 173 13.86 3.39 5.72
N VAL A 174 14.19 2.16 5.31
CA VAL A 174 13.21 1.09 5.15
C VAL A 174 12.56 0.75 6.48
N ASP A 175 13.36 0.52 7.54
CA ASP A 175 12.87 0.22 8.88
C ASP A 175 11.93 1.32 9.41
N ALA A 176 12.26 2.59 9.18
CA ALA A 176 11.41 3.72 9.57
C ALA A 176 10.13 3.80 8.73
N SER A 177 10.21 3.51 7.43
CA SER A 177 9.06 3.52 6.53
C SER A 177 8.08 2.39 6.82
N ILE A 178 8.57 1.23 7.26
CA ILE A 178 7.74 0.09 7.68
C ILE A 178 7.34 0.16 9.16
N ALA A 179 8.05 0.94 9.98
CA ALA A 179 7.69 1.16 11.37
C ALA A 179 6.33 1.88 11.43
N GLY A 180 5.33 1.20 12.00
CA GLY A 180 3.96 1.73 12.13
C GLY A 180 3.05 1.44 10.94
N LEU A 181 3.54 0.78 9.88
CA LEU A 181 2.65 0.05 8.98
C LEU A 181 2.20 -1.20 9.73
N GLY A 182 0.94 -1.19 10.15
CA GLY A 182 0.35 -2.28 10.93
C GLY A 182 0.56 -3.64 10.27
N LYS A 183 1.03 -4.63 11.03
CA LYS A 183 1.19 -6.00 10.55
C LYS A 183 0.12 -6.92 11.12
N LEU A 184 -0.22 -7.97 10.37
CA LEU A 184 -0.99 -9.08 10.93
C LEU A 184 -0.10 -9.81 11.94
N ILE A 185 -0.47 -9.76 13.21
CA ILE A 185 0.24 -10.46 14.28
C ILE A 185 -0.18 -11.93 14.33
N GLY A 186 -1.46 -12.22 14.08
CA GLY A 186 -1.96 -13.59 13.96
C GLY A 186 -3.40 -13.75 14.44
N GLY A 187 -3.77 -15.01 14.68
CA GLY A 187 -5.05 -15.37 15.26
C GLY A 187 -5.09 -15.09 16.77
N TYR A 188 -6.26 -14.75 17.30
CA TYR A 188 -6.49 -14.54 18.73
C TYR A 188 -7.67 -15.38 19.22
N ASP A 189 -7.51 -16.07 20.35
CA ASP A 189 -8.60 -16.83 20.98
C ASP A 189 -9.23 -15.96 22.06
N ALA A 190 -10.44 -15.45 21.80
CA ALA A 190 -11.17 -14.59 22.72
C ALA A 190 -11.92 -15.37 23.81
N ALA A 191 -11.98 -16.70 23.75
CA ALA A 191 -12.60 -17.53 24.78
C ALA A 191 -11.66 -17.76 25.96
N THR A 192 -10.39 -18.07 25.67
CA THR A 192 -9.40 -18.43 26.71
C THR A 192 -8.59 -17.24 27.21
N ASN A 193 -8.44 -16.18 26.40
CA ASN A 193 -7.74 -14.97 26.80
C ASN A 193 -8.71 -13.88 27.26
N THR A 194 -8.53 -13.40 28.50
CA THR A 194 -9.41 -12.37 29.09
C THR A 194 -8.90 -10.94 28.88
N ASN A 195 -7.65 -10.77 28.45
CA ASN A 195 -7.01 -9.47 28.15
C ASN A 195 -6.94 -9.24 26.62
N PHE A 196 -6.82 -7.99 26.17
CA PHE A 196 -6.61 -7.67 24.75
C PHE A 196 -5.22 -8.10 24.28
N PRO A 197 -5.06 -8.47 23.00
CA PRO A 197 -3.77 -8.88 22.45
C PRO A 197 -2.74 -7.75 22.42
N GLY A 198 -1.46 -8.11 22.39
CA GLY A 198 -0.36 -7.15 22.26
C GLY A 198 0.24 -6.71 23.60
N GLY A 199 0.69 -5.45 23.68
CA GLY A 199 1.32 -4.86 24.86
C GLY A 199 2.62 -4.13 24.50
N ALA A 200 3.66 -4.26 25.34
CA ALA A 200 4.97 -3.70 25.06
C ALA A 200 5.50 -4.20 23.70
N ASN A 201 5.94 -3.28 22.85
CA ASN A 201 6.42 -3.49 21.47
C ASN A 201 5.36 -3.70 20.39
N THR A 202 4.07 -3.71 20.74
CA THR A 202 3.00 -3.62 19.73
C THR A 202 2.98 -2.23 19.14
N LYS A 203 2.91 -2.12 17.82
CA LYS A 203 2.82 -0.85 17.10
C LYS A 203 1.39 -0.49 16.78
N LYS A 204 1.11 0.81 16.70
CA LYS A 204 -0.17 1.29 16.16
C LYS A 204 -0.44 0.63 14.81
N ALA A 205 -1.69 0.27 14.58
CA ALA A 205 -2.21 -0.46 13.43
C ALA A 205 -1.84 -1.96 13.36
N ASP A 206 -1.02 -2.50 14.26
CA ASP A 206 -0.88 -3.97 14.39
C ASP A 206 -2.24 -4.59 14.68
N PHE A 207 -2.53 -5.72 14.05
CA PHE A 207 -3.85 -6.31 14.12
C PHE A 207 -3.86 -7.83 14.29
N TRP A 208 -4.93 -8.31 14.89
CA TRP A 208 -5.24 -9.72 15.12
C TRP A 208 -6.62 -10.03 14.58
N TYR A 209 -6.84 -11.24 14.10
CA TYR A 209 -8.18 -11.74 13.80
C TYR A 209 -8.58 -12.78 14.84
N VAL A 210 -9.84 -12.75 15.27
CA VAL A 210 -10.36 -13.66 16.28
C VAL A 210 -10.58 -15.03 15.64
N THR A 211 -10.01 -16.06 16.24
CA THR A 211 -10.07 -17.47 15.77
C THR A 211 -11.06 -18.30 16.57
N VAL A 212 -11.36 -17.90 17.80
CA VAL A 212 -12.33 -18.54 18.69
C VAL A 212 -13.14 -17.42 19.36
N ALA A 213 -14.47 -17.49 19.27
CA ALA A 213 -15.38 -16.49 19.83
C ALA A 213 -15.36 -16.51 21.37
N GLY A 214 -15.49 -15.34 21.99
CA GLY A 214 -15.49 -15.21 23.45
C GLY A 214 -15.60 -13.76 23.91
N SER A 215 -15.15 -13.44 25.11
CA SER A 215 -15.20 -12.08 25.66
C SER A 215 -13.89 -11.67 26.30
N ILE A 216 -13.40 -10.50 25.89
CA ILE A 216 -12.17 -9.89 26.39
C ILE A 216 -12.55 -8.61 27.11
N GLN A 217 -12.21 -8.48 28.40
CA GLN A 217 -12.56 -7.31 29.22
C GLN A 217 -14.05 -6.92 29.16
N GLY A 218 -14.94 -7.90 28.96
CA GLY A 218 -16.39 -7.67 28.83
C GLY A 218 -16.86 -7.28 27.43
N VAL A 219 -15.96 -7.10 26.47
CA VAL A 219 -16.30 -6.87 25.05
C VAL A 219 -16.47 -8.24 24.37
N PRO A 220 -17.62 -8.54 23.75
CA PRO A 220 -17.82 -9.79 23.03
C PRO A 220 -17.15 -9.74 21.65
N PHE A 221 -16.52 -10.85 21.26
CA PHE A 221 -15.88 -11.04 19.96
C PHE A 221 -16.31 -12.37 19.33
N GLN A 222 -16.41 -12.37 18.01
CA GLN A 222 -16.78 -13.53 17.20
C GLN A 222 -15.62 -13.97 16.30
N VAL A 223 -15.61 -15.23 15.86
CA VAL A 223 -14.58 -15.73 14.93
C VAL A 223 -14.63 -14.89 13.65
N GLY A 224 -13.53 -14.23 13.29
CA GLY A 224 -13.43 -13.35 12.13
C GLY A 224 -13.28 -11.86 12.49
N ASP A 225 -13.70 -11.43 13.68
CA ASP A 225 -13.53 -10.05 14.13
C ASP A 225 -12.05 -9.65 14.15
N VAL A 226 -11.76 -8.39 13.82
CA VAL A 226 -10.39 -7.87 13.82
C VAL A 226 -10.19 -6.88 14.97
N ILE A 227 -9.15 -7.12 15.76
CA ILE A 227 -8.70 -6.23 16.83
C ILE A 227 -7.47 -5.48 16.31
N VAL A 228 -7.51 -4.15 16.29
CA VAL A 228 -6.42 -3.30 15.78
C VAL A 228 -5.91 -2.40 16.90
N ALA A 229 -4.60 -2.35 17.12
CA ALA A 229 -4.00 -1.41 18.07
C ALA A 229 -4.16 0.04 17.59
N ASN A 230 -4.73 0.93 18.41
CA ASN A 230 -4.92 2.34 18.07
C ASN A 230 -3.72 3.24 18.43
N LYS A 231 -2.75 2.69 19.18
CA LYS A 231 -1.52 3.37 19.58
C LYS A 231 -0.37 2.40 19.74
N ASP A 232 0.84 2.94 19.81
CA ASP A 232 2.02 2.19 20.23
C ASP A 232 1.89 1.77 21.70
N ASN A 233 2.25 0.52 22.00
CA ASN A 233 2.17 -0.07 23.33
C ASN A 233 0.76 0.07 23.96
N PRO A 234 -0.29 -0.48 23.34
CA PRO A 234 -1.64 -0.43 23.91
C PRO A 234 -1.70 -1.20 25.23
N SER A 235 -2.54 -0.75 26.17
CA SER A 235 -2.80 -1.49 27.41
C SER A 235 -3.60 -2.75 27.09
N ASN A 236 -3.28 -3.88 27.72
CA ASN A 236 -4.04 -5.12 27.50
C ASN A 236 -5.41 -5.16 28.21
N THR A 237 -5.78 -4.13 28.96
CA THR A 237 -7.07 -4.09 29.68
C THR A 237 -7.95 -2.90 29.27
N ASN A 238 -7.43 -1.94 28.52
CA ASN A 238 -8.17 -0.75 28.12
C ASN A 238 -8.67 -0.87 26.68
N ALA A 239 -9.97 -1.04 26.49
CA ALA A 239 -10.59 -1.14 25.17
C ALA A 239 -10.35 0.09 24.28
N ASN A 240 -10.19 1.30 24.85
CA ASN A 240 -9.97 2.53 24.08
C ASN A 240 -8.61 2.57 23.35
N ASP A 241 -7.68 1.68 23.74
CA ASP A 241 -6.39 1.55 23.07
C ASP A 241 -6.48 0.70 21.79
N TYR A 242 -7.67 0.19 21.45
CA TYR A 242 -7.92 -0.63 20.26
C TYR A 242 -9.10 -0.11 19.44
N ILE A 243 -9.12 -0.50 18.17
CA ILE A 243 -10.24 -0.38 17.25
C ILE A 243 -10.72 -1.80 16.96
N PHE A 244 -12.02 -2.05 17.11
CA PHE A 244 -12.63 -3.33 16.80
C PHE A 244 -13.39 -3.21 15.48
N LEU A 245 -13.02 -4.05 14.51
CA LEU A 245 -13.76 -4.21 13.27
C LEU A 245 -14.54 -5.51 13.39
N GLN A 246 -15.83 -5.38 13.68
CA GLN A 246 -16.73 -6.53 13.70
C GLN A 246 -17.20 -6.82 12.29
N THR A 247 -16.50 -7.72 11.61
CA THR A 247 -16.78 -8.07 10.21
C THR A 247 -17.99 -8.97 10.05
N ASN A 248 -18.49 -9.52 11.16
CA ASN A 248 -19.61 -10.45 11.17
C ASN A 248 -20.50 -10.13 12.37
N ALA A 249 -21.39 -9.15 12.19
CA ALA A 249 -22.57 -9.07 13.03
C ALA A 249 -23.44 -10.30 12.73
N ASP A 250 -23.54 -11.22 13.69
CA ASP A 250 -24.33 -12.44 13.54
C ASP A 250 -25.79 -12.15 13.15
N GLN A 251 -26.38 -13.06 12.38
CA GLN A 251 -27.83 -13.07 12.20
C GLN A 251 -28.49 -13.37 13.55
N ALA A 252 -29.45 -12.54 13.97
CA ALA A 252 -30.16 -12.77 15.23
C ALA A 252 -30.84 -14.15 15.22
N THR A 253 -30.72 -14.87 16.34
CA THR A 253 -31.45 -16.11 16.59
C THR A 253 -32.25 -16.00 17.89
N THR A 254 -33.04 -17.01 18.23
CA THR A 254 -33.78 -17.04 19.50
C THR A 254 -32.89 -17.12 20.74
N THR A 255 -31.58 -17.36 20.57
CA THR A 255 -30.61 -17.52 21.67
C THR A 255 -29.40 -16.57 21.56
N ILE A 256 -29.23 -15.89 20.43
CA ILE A 256 -28.08 -15.02 20.14
C ILE A 256 -28.60 -13.67 19.64
N LEU A 257 -28.14 -12.59 20.28
CA LEU A 257 -28.38 -11.22 19.82
C LEU A 257 -27.63 -10.98 18.51
N GLY A 258 -28.28 -10.36 17.53
CA GLY A 258 -27.70 -10.12 16.22
C GLY A 258 -28.51 -9.15 15.36
N MET A 259 -28.15 -9.00 14.09
CA MET A 259 -28.88 -8.19 13.13
C MET A 259 -30.03 -8.98 12.49
N VAL A 260 -31.14 -8.30 12.21
CA VAL A 260 -32.32 -8.83 11.50
C VAL A 260 -32.57 -8.04 10.24
N MET A 261 -32.99 -8.73 9.17
CA MET A 261 -33.53 -8.08 7.98
C MET A 261 -35.03 -7.83 8.17
N LEU A 262 -35.54 -6.69 7.69
CA LEU A 262 -36.97 -6.40 7.73
C LEU A 262 -37.73 -7.28 6.73
N ALA A 263 -38.86 -7.84 7.16
CA ALA A 263 -39.75 -8.60 6.30
C ALA A 263 -40.54 -7.67 5.38
N THR A 264 -40.67 -8.05 4.11
CA THR A 264 -41.57 -7.42 3.15
C THR A 264 -43.03 -7.73 3.49
N ASN A 265 -43.98 -6.94 2.98
CA ASN A 265 -45.42 -7.20 3.20
C ASN A 265 -45.85 -8.61 2.73
N ALA A 266 -45.28 -9.09 1.62
CA ALA A 266 -45.54 -10.45 1.12
C ALA A 266 -45.02 -11.52 2.09
N GLU A 267 -43.82 -11.35 2.64
CA GLU A 267 -43.24 -12.28 3.62
C GLU A 267 -44.03 -12.28 4.93
N VAL A 268 -44.50 -11.11 5.39
CA VAL A 268 -45.35 -11.00 6.59
C VAL A 268 -46.69 -11.70 6.40
N GLN A 269 -47.31 -11.56 5.22
CA GLN A 269 -48.57 -12.24 4.89
C GLN A 269 -48.39 -13.76 4.73
N ALA A 270 -47.25 -14.20 4.18
CA ALA A 270 -46.93 -15.63 4.09
C ALA A 270 -46.70 -16.26 5.48
N GLY A 271 -46.08 -15.53 6.41
CA GLY A 271 -45.95 -15.95 7.81
C GLY A 271 -44.99 -17.10 8.09
N ASN A 272 -44.14 -17.46 7.13
CA ASN A 272 -43.25 -18.63 7.21
C ASN A 272 -41.80 -18.29 7.60
N ASN A 273 -41.43 -17.01 7.68
CA ASN A 273 -40.05 -16.57 7.93
C ASN A 273 -39.81 -16.32 9.43
N ASN A 274 -38.81 -16.99 10.01
CA ASN A 274 -38.42 -16.87 11.42
C ASN A 274 -37.12 -16.07 11.64
N ASN A 275 -36.47 -15.59 10.59
CA ASN A 275 -35.20 -14.85 10.64
C ASN A 275 -35.35 -13.35 10.36
N LYS A 276 -36.56 -12.89 10.03
CA LYS A 276 -36.85 -11.50 9.68
C LYS A 276 -37.78 -10.84 10.69
N ALA A 277 -37.57 -9.54 10.92
CA ALA A 277 -38.42 -8.75 11.80
C ALA A 277 -39.61 -8.15 11.06
N ILE A 278 -40.79 -8.21 11.67
CA ILE A 278 -41.99 -7.51 11.21
C ILE A 278 -41.89 -6.01 11.50
N THR A 279 -42.40 -5.18 10.60
CA THR A 279 -42.54 -3.73 10.81
C THR A 279 -44.00 -3.37 11.15
N PRO A 280 -44.28 -2.22 11.78
CA PRO A 280 -45.66 -1.75 11.97
C PRO A 280 -46.46 -1.68 10.66
N ALA A 281 -45.81 -1.26 9.56
CA ALA A 281 -46.43 -1.25 8.23
C ALA A 281 -46.77 -2.67 7.73
N GLY A 282 -45.84 -3.62 7.89
CA GLY A 282 -46.08 -5.02 7.53
C GLY A 282 -47.19 -5.67 8.36
N LEU A 283 -47.26 -5.37 9.66
CA LEU A 283 -48.34 -5.83 10.54
C LEU A 283 -49.69 -5.26 10.10
N SER A 284 -49.75 -3.96 9.81
CA SER A 284 -50.95 -3.30 9.29
C SER A 284 -51.43 -3.91 7.97
N ALA A 285 -50.50 -4.36 7.11
CA ALA A 285 -50.80 -5.00 5.84
C ALA A 285 -51.27 -6.46 5.94
N ARG A 286 -51.19 -7.10 7.12
CA ARG A 286 -51.64 -8.49 7.33
C ARG A 286 -53.09 -8.51 7.77
N THR A 287 -54.01 -8.14 6.88
CA THR A 287 -55.46 -8.22 7.13
C THR A 287 -55.94 -9.67 7.17
N ALA A 288 -56.93 -9.93 8.02
CA ALA A 288 -57.61 -11.21 8.10
C ALA A 288 -58.40 -11.48 6.81
N THR A 289 -58.37 -12.73 6.35
CA THR A 289 -59.22 -13.25 5.27
C THR A 289 -59.84 -14.56 5.74
N GLU A 290 -60.79 -15.11 4.98
CA GLU A 290 -61.40 -16.40 5.31
C GLU A 290 -60.39 -17.56 5.37
N THR A 291 -59.25 -17.44 4.69
CA THR A 291 -58.22 -18.49 4.62
C THR A 291 -56.94 -18.15 5.39
N ARG A 292 -56.80 -16.93 5.91
CA ARG A 292 -55.55 -16.46 6.53
C ARG A 292 -55.84 -15.61 7.77
N THR A 293 -55.17 -15.96 8.86
CA THR A 293 -55.17 -15.14 10.08
C THR A 293 -54.54 -13.77 9.84
N GLY A 294 -55.11 -12.74 10.46
CA GLY A 294 -54.63 -11.38 10.38
C GLY A 294 -55.35 -10.46 11.34
N ILE A 295 -55.11 -9.16 11.20
CA ILE A 295 -55.83 -8.14 11.94
C ILE A 295 -57.14 -7.79 11.24
N ALA A 296 -58.17 -7.53 12.03
CA ALA A 296 -59.45 -7.01 11.60
C ALA A 296 -59.93 -5.97 12.61
N ARG A 297 -60.70 -4.99 12.16
CA ARG A 297 -61.36 -4.03 13.07
C ARG A 297 -62.70 -4.59 13.55
N ILE A 298 -63.18 -4.08 14.68
CA ILE A 298 -64.53 -4.37 15.17
C ILE A 298 -65.55 -3.61 14.31
N SER A 299 -66.65 -4.27 13.95
CA SER A 299 -67.77 -3.65 13.23
C SER A 299 -68.46 -2.59 14.09
N THR A 300 -68.87 -1.48 13.49
CA THR A 300 -69.80 -0.53 14.12
C THR A 300 -71.21 -1.14 14.20
N THR A 301 -72.09 -0.57 15.03
CA THR A 301 -73.49 -1.04 15.11
C THR A 301 -74.23 -0.91 13.78
N ALA A 302 -73.94 0.13 12.99
CA ALA A 302 -74.56 0.32 11.68
C ALA A 302 -74.09 -0.74 10.67
N GLU A 303 -72.78 -1.02 10.62
CA GLU A 303 -72.22 -2.06 9.75
C GLU A 303 -72.73 -3.46 10.14
N ALA A 304 -72.83 -3.73 11.45
CA ALA A 304 -73.38 -4.97 11.97
C ALA A 304 -74.86 -5.17 11.58
N LEU A 305 -75.67 -4.11 11.64
CA LEU A 305 -77.08 -4.16 11.24
C LEU A 305 -77.27 -4.25 9.71
N ALA A 306 -76.35 -3.69 8.93
CA ALA A 306 -76.35 -3.80 7.47
C ALA A 306 -76.00 -5.22 7.01
N GLY A 307 -75.02 -5.87 7.65
CA GLY A 307 -74.69 -7.27 7.37
C GLY A 307 -73.91 -7.53 6.08
N GLU A 308 -73.37 -6.49 5.43
CA GLU A 308 -72.69 -6.58 4.13
C GLU A 308 -71.15 -6.76 4.23
N ASP A 309 -70.52 -6.32 5.33
CA ASP A 309 -69.05 -6.32 5.48
C ASP A 309 -68.54 -7.62 6.13
N ASN A 310 -67.88 -8.47 5.34
CA ASN A 310 -67.27 -9.72 5.80
C ASN A 310 -65.80 -9.57 6.29
N THR A 311 -65.28 -8.35 6.37
CA THR A 311 -63.87 -8.07 6.73
C THR A 311 -63.66 -7.65 8.19
N THR A 312 -64.74 -7.58 8.97
CA THR A 312 -64.76 -7.06 10.34
C THR A 312 -65.18 -8.10 11.37
N MET A 313 -64.83 -7.87 12.63
CA MET A 313 -65.19 -8.75 13.74
C MET A 313 -66.42 -8.24 14.48
N MET A 314 -67.37 -9.15 14.74
CA MET A 314 -68.55 -8.90 15.57
C MET A 314 -68.22 -9.09 17.06
N THR A 315 -68.67 -8.16 17.92
CA THR A 315 -68.64 -8.35 19.37
C THR A 315 -69.98 -8.88 19.88
N PRO A 316 -70.04 -9.46 21.09
CA PRO A 316 -71.31 -9.87 21.70
C PRO A 316 -72.37 -8.75 21.74
N GLU A 317 -71.96 -7.49 21.92
CA GLU A 317 -72.86 -6.34 21.86
C GLU A 317 -73.45 -6.13 20.46
N LYS A 318 -72.62 -6.25 19.41
CA LYS A 318 -73.11 -6.11 18.02
C LYS A 318 -74.03 -7.25 17.64
N VAL A 319 -73.71 -8.47 18.04
CA VAL A 319 -74.60 -9.63 17.87
C VAL A 319 -75.93 -9.38 18.57
N LYS A 320 -75.90 -8.92 19.83
CA LYS A 320 -77.12 -8.56 20.55
C LYS A 320 -77.93 -7.49 19.82
N ALA A 321 -77.31 -6.43 19.32
CA ALA A 321 -78.00 -5.36 18.61
C ALA A 321 -78.70 -5.86 17.33
N VAL A 322 -78.05 -6.73 16.55
CA VAL A 322 -78.64 -7.35 15.35
C VAL A 322 -79.78 -8.28 15.71
N VAL A 323 -79.64 -9.07 16.77
CA VAL A 323 -80.69 -9.98 17.26
C VAL A 323 -81.88 -9.20 17.80
N ASP A 324 -81.68 -8.16 18.61
CA ASP A 324 -82.75 -7.32 19.17
C ASP A 324 -83.50 -6.56 18.05
N ALA A 325 -82.78 -6.00 17.08
CA ALA A 325 -83.38 -5.35 15.92
C ALA A 325 -84.21 -6.32 15.06
N SER A 326 -83.80 -7.59 15.00
CA SER A 326 -84.56 -8.64 14.31
C SER A 326 -85.78 -9.09 15.13
N ALA A 327 -85.67 -9.16 16.46
CA ALA A 327 -86.72 -9.63 17.35
C ALA A 327 -87.85 -8.60 17.63
N ASN A 328 -87.56 -7.29 17.53
CA ASN A 328 -88.52 -6.21 17.88
C ASN A 328 -89.27 -5.59 16.70
N LYS A 329 -89.43 -6.28 15.56
CA LYS A 329 -90.10 -5.73 14.36
C LYS A 329 -91.65 -5.66 14.43
N GLY A 330 -92.28 -5.78 15.61
CA GLY A 330 -93.75 -5.79 15.75
C GLY A 330 -94.35 -4.41 16.05
N TYR A 331 -95.58 -4.16 15.56
CA TYR A 331 -96.40 -2.99 15.90
C TYR A 331 -97.50 -3.35 16.89
N VAL A 332 -97.74 -2.47 17.86
CA VAL A 332 -98.74 -2.68 18.91
C VAL A 332 -99.48 -1.39 19.20
N VAL A 333 -100.82 -1.42 19.16
CA VAL A 333 -101.66 -0.28 19.54
C VAL A 333 -102.96 -0.73 20.22
N VAL A 334 -103.55 0.15 21.01
CA VAL A 334 -104.88 -0.03 21.61
C VAL A 334 -105.85 0.96 20.97
N PHE A 335 -107.04 0.50 20.58
CA PHE A 335 -108.04 1.27 19.85
C PHE A 335 -109.48 0.82 20.16
N GLY A 336 -110.46 1.52 19.57
CA GLY A 336 -111.90 1.31 19.71
C GLY A 336 -112.61 2.59 20.18
N ASP A 337 -113.83 2.86 19.74
CA ASP A 337 -114.50 4.16 19.95
C ASP A 337 -116.02 4.07 20.24
N THR A 338 -116.54 2.88 20.55
CA THR A 338 -117.97 2.58 20.81
C THR A 338 -118.93 2.81 19.63
N THR A 339 -118.48 3.36 18.51
CA THR A 339 -119.36 3.86 17.44
C THR A 339 -119.05 3.24 16.08
N ASN A 340 -117.78 3.15 15.72
CA ASN A 340 -117.34 2.62 14.44
C ASN A 340 -117.10 1.11 14.51
N ASN A 341 -117.47 0.42 13.43
CA ASN A 341 -117.21 -1.02 13.28
C ASN A 341 -115.96 -1.29 12.46
N LYS A 342 -115.34 -0.24 11.91
CA LYS A 342 -114.16 -0.33 11.05
C LYS A 342 -113.09 0.63 11.52
N PHE A 343 -111.87 0.15 11.62
CA PHE A 343 -110.71 0.93 12.06
C PHE A 343 -109.55 0.70 11.11
N THR A 344 -109.00 1.78 10.58
CA THR A 344 -107.71 1.74 9.89
C THR A 344 -106.61 1.82 10.94
N ILE A 345 -105.77 0.79 10.99
CA ILE A 345 -104.60 0.73 11.87
C ILE A 345 -103.35 0.97 11.02
N GLU A 346 -102.62 2.03 11.36
CA GLU A 346 -101.36 2.38 10.72
C GLU A 346 -100.19 1.79 11.51
N HIS A 347 -99.62 0.71 10.98
CA HIS A 347 -98.57 -0.07 11.63
C HIS A 347 -97.16 0.29 11.17
N GLY A 348 -97.00 0.89 9.99
CA GLY A 348 -95.71 1.41 9.51
C GLY A 348 -94.61 0.36 9.31
N LEU A 349 -94.97 -0.92 9.21
CA LEU A 349 -94.00 -2.04 9.10
C LEU A 349 -93.44 -2.23 7.68
N ASN A 350 -93.95 -1.50 6.69
CA ASN A 350 -93.56 -1.56 5.28
C ASN A 350 -93.58 -2.98 4.68
N THR A 351 -94.53 -3.81 5.11
CA THR A 351 -94.77 -5.17 4.60
C THR A 351 -96.26 -5.47 4.54
N GLU A 352 -96.68 -6.25 3.54
CA GLU A 352 -98.03 -6.83 3.48
C GLU A 352 -98.07 -8.25 4.06
N ASP A 353 -96.92 -8.92 4.21
CA ASP A 353 -96.84 -10.23 4.86
C ASP A 353 -96.77 -10.07 6.38
N LEU A 354 -97.95 -10.08 7.00
CA LEU A 354 -98.11 -9.82 8.43
C LEU A 354 -99.16 -10.73 9.06
N ILE A 355 -99.03 -10.90 10.37
CA ILE A 355 -100.02 -11.55 11.22
C ILE A 355 -100.48 -10.52 12.24
N ALA A 356 -101.79 -10.27 12.28
CA ALA A 356 -102.41 -9.40 13.27
C ALA A 356 -103.29 -10.21 14.22
N ASP A 357 -102.96 -10.14 15.50
CA ASP A 357 -103.77 -10.73 16.57
C ASP A 357 -104.41 -9.64 17.41
N PHE A 358 -105.71 -9.82 17.69
CA PHE A 358 -106.53 -8.85 18.40
C PHE A 358 -106.91 -9.39 19.77
N PHE A 359 -106.82 -8.55 20.80
CA PHE A 359 -107.10 -8.93 22.17
C PHE A 359 -107.98 -7.89 22.86
N GLU A 360 -108.98 -8.32 23.60
CA GLU A 360 -109.76 -7.46 24.48
C GLU A 360 -108.92 -6.95 25.64
N MET A 361 -109.00 -5.67 25.96
CA MET A 361 -108.34 -5.06 27.11
C MET A 361 -109.39 -4.66 28.17
N PRO A 362 -109.21 -5.00 29.46
CA PRO A 362 -108.02 -5.62 30.05
C PRO A 362 -108.04 -7.16 30.09
N ALA A 363 -109.11 -7.81 29.62
CA ALA A 363 -109.33 -9.25 29.82
C ALA A 363 -108.32 -10.17 29.08
N LYS A 364 -107.57 -9.63 28.11
CA LYS A 364 -106.62 -10.31 27.22
C LYS A 364 -107.20 -11.50 26.46
N ILE A 365 -108.52 -11.50 26.23
CA ILE A 365 -109.19 -12.54 25.45
C ILE A 365 -108.98 -12.25 23.97
N LYS A 366 -108.61 -13.26 23.18
CA LYS A 366 -108.41 -13.11 21.73
C LYS A 366 -109.76 -12.84 21.06
N TYR A 367 -109.83 -11.78 20.27
CA TYR A 367 -110.94 -11.54 19.36
C TYR A 367 -110.69 -12.21 18.02
N LEU A 368 -111.73 -12.85 17.50
CA LEU A 368 -111.81 -13.29 16.12
C LEU A 368 -112.36 -12.12 15.31
N VAL A 369 -111.49 -11.52 14.51
CA VAL A 369 -111.77 -10.30 13.76
C VAL A 369 -111.30 -10.49 12.34
N ASP A 370 -112.09 -10.02 11.38
CA ASP A 370 -111.65 -9.94 10.01
C ASP A 370 -110.81 -8.68 9.83
N TYR A 371 -109.59 -8.85 9.33
CA TYR A 371 -108.76 -7.73 8.88
C TYR A 371 -108.37 -7.92 7.42
N GLN A 372 -108.29 -6.81 6.72
CA GLN A 372 -107.81 -6.74 5.35
C GLN A 372 -106.55 -5.87 5.32
N ILE A 373 -105.51 -6.34 4.65
CA ILE A 373 -104.33 -5.52 4.35
C ILE A 373 -104.74 -4.54 3.25
N ILE A 374 -104.56 -3.25 3.51
CA ILE A 374 -104.95 -2.19 2.57
C ILE A 374 -103.74 -1.45 2.00
N SER A 375 -102.59 -1.53 2.67
CA SER A 375 -101.28 -1.14 2.15
C SER A 375 -100.17 -1.85 2.94
N ASN A 376 -98.92 -1.67 2.50
CA ASN A 376 -97.74 -2.13 3.24
C ASN A 376 -97.53 -1.45 4.61
N THR A 377 -98.32 -0.43 4.96
CA THR A 377 -98.25 0.27 6.25
C THR A 377 -99.55 0.26 7.03
N GLN A 378 -100.65 -0.26 6.46
CA GLN A 378 -101.98 -0.17 7.05
C GLN A 378 -102.81 -1.44 6.87
N ILE A 379 -103.59 -1.76 7.91
CA ILE A 379 -104.66 -2.76 7.85
C ILE A 379 -106.01 -2.10 8.16
N LEU A 380 -107.07 -2.58 7.52
CA LEU A 380 -108.44 -2.25 7.86
C LEU A 380 -109.06 -3.39 8.66
N VAL A 381 -109.46 -3.10 9.88
CA VAL A 381 -110.02 -4.08 10.82
C VAL A 381 -111.54 -3.89 10.88
N SER A 382 -112.30 -4.98 10.75
CA SER A 382 -113.77 -4.97 10.76
C SER A 382 -114.35 -5.83 11.88
N PHE A 383 -115.21 -5.24 12.71
CA PHE A 383 -115.91 -5.92 13.79
C PHE A 383 -117.39 -6.10 13.46
N GLY A 384 -118.00 -7.18 13.97
CA GLY A 384 -119.45 -7.38 13.87
C GLY A 384 -120.29 -6.37 14.67
N ARG A 385 -119.68 -5.65 15.64
CA ARG A 385 -120.29 -4.63 16.50
C ARG A 385 -119.22 -3.61 16.92
N PRO A 386 -119.55 -2.33 17.21
CA PRO A 386 -118.52 -1.38 17.62
C PRO A 386 -117.85 -1.84 18.93
N PRO A 387 -116.52 -1.95 18.99
CA PRO A 387 -115.81 -2.28 20.21
C PRO A 387 -115.86 -1.11 21.20
N GLY A 388 -115.73 -1.39 22.49
CA GLY A 388 -115.68 -0.35 23.52
C GLY A 388 -114.48 0.60 23.35
N LEU A 389 -114.59 1.81 23.92
CA LEU A 389 -113.54 2.83 23.83
C LEU A 389 -112.21 2.28 24.36
N ASN A 390 -111.18 2.21 23.50
CA ASN A 390 -109.85 1.68 23.79
C ASN A 390 -109.85 0.26 24.41
N LYS A 391 -110.80 -0.59 23.99
CA LYS A 391 -110.96 -1.95 24.50
C LYS A 391 -110.29 -3.02 23.64
N VAL A 392 -109.66 -2.68 22.52
CA VAL A 392 -108.98 -3.67 21.67
C VAL A 392 -107.51 -3.32 21.55
N LYS A 393 -106.64 -4.29 21.84
CA LYS A 393 -105.22 -4.23 21.50
C LYS A 393 -104.98 -5.07 20.27
N VAL A 394 -104.29 -4.52 19.28
CA VAL A 394 -103.75 -5.30 18.17
C VAL A 394 -102.24 -5.47 18.36
N VAL A 395 -101.75 -6.66 18.06
CA VAL A 395 -100.33 -6.98 17.92
C VAL A 395 -100.13 -7.44 16.49
N ILE A 396 -99.33 -6.69 15.74
CA ILE A 396 -99.04 -6.94 14.33
C ILE A 396 -97.57 -7.29 14.24
N ILE A 397 -97.24 -8.47 13.72
CA ILE A 397 -95.87 -8.88 13.47
C ILE A 397 -95.69 -9.15 11.97
N PRO A 398 -94.58 -8.71 11.36
CA PRO A 398 -94.17 -9.20 10.05
C PRO A 398 -94.03 -10.72 10.14
N LYS A 399 -94.53 -11.43 9.13
CA LYS A 399 -94.13 -12.81 8.94
C LYS A 399 -92.72 -12.74 8.36
N GLY A 400 -91.74 -13.05 9.21
CA GLY A 400 -90.31 -12.89 8.89
C GLY A 400 -89.85 -13.69 7.69
#